data_AF-A0A1I8P079-F1
#
_entry.id   AF-A0A1I8P079-F1
#
_cell.length_a   1.000
_cell.length_b   1.000
_cell.length_c   1.000
_cell.angle_alpha   90.00
_cell.angle_beta   90.00
_cell.angle_gamma   90.00
#
_symmetry.space_group_name_H-M   'P 1'
#
loop_
_entity.id
_entity.type
_entity.pdbx_description
1 polymer ?
#
loop_
_entity_poly.entity_id
_entity_poly.type
_entity_poly.pdbx_seq_one_letter_code
_entity_poly.pdbx_strand_id
1 'polypeptide(L)'
;MDFGDDFVAPASTTAGEEVDPAAEFLAQEKAILGDLEAEISSSTTNVTQAAAAASDDAGLLGGDMNELNAGSGGGNGGLESSTGSFEMIGGDNNDINPISGPPPSRIEPEKIRKWREEQQQRLEEKDREEERKKEELRQQAKKELEDWLRQTEESIAKTKSAARSAEKQAAALENGGAMEPGTEWERIAKLCDFNPKVNKSGKDVSRMRSIYLHLKQNPIPIRTQKA
;
A
#
# COMPACT_ATOMS: atom_id res chain seq x y z
N MET A 1 -47.39 40.14 37.57
CA MET A 1 -48.49 39.36 36.98
C MET A 1 -47.89 38.06 36.50
N ASP A 2 -48.28 37.02 37.21
CA ASP A 2 -48.00 35.60 37.03
C ASP A 2 -49.11 35.05 36.12
N PHE A 3 -48.76 34.44 34.99
CA PHE A 3 -49.72 33.73 34.15
C PHE A 3 -49.50 32.23 34.36
N GLY A 4 -50.31 31.70 35.27
CA GLY A 4 -50.30 30.31 35.70
C GLY A 4 -50.61 29.31 34.57
N ASP A 5 -49.74 28.31 34.54
CA ASP A 5 -49.97 26.89 34.31
C ASP A 5 -51.42 26.42 34.49
N ASP A 6 -52.06 25.89 33.43
CA ASP A 6 -52.90 24.67 33.48
C ASP A 6 -53.32 24.20 32.07
N PHE A 7 -52.48 23.40 31.41
CA PHE A 7 -52.98 22.35 30.51
C PHE A 7 -52.27 21.04 30.84
N VAL A 8 -52.93 20.30 31.71
CA VAL A 8 -52.65 18.97 32.24
C VAL A 8 -52.13 17.97 31.19
N ALA A 9 -50.98 17.37 31.48
CA ALA A 9 -50.39 16.21 30.79
C ALA A 9 -51.13 14.90 31.09
N PRO A 10 -50.92 13.80 30.31
CA PRO A 10 -50.02 12.78 30.89
C PRO A 10 -49.21 11.91 29.89
N ALA A 11 -48.08 11.42 30.40
CA ALA A 11 -47.39 10.16 30.10
C ALA A 11 -46.27 10.12 29.01
N SER A 12 -45.02 10.19 29.51
CA SER A 12 -43.87 9.32 29.21
C SER A 12 -43.65 8.80 27.76
N THR A 13 -42.50 9.14 27.15
CA THR A 13 -41.52 8.19 26.55
C THR A 13 -40.38 8.90 25.80
N THR A 14 -39.16 8.71 26.33
CA THR A 14 -37.81 8.70 25.69
C THR A 14 -37.28 9.89 24.87
N ALA A 15 -36.10 10.35 25.32
CA ALA A 15 -35.00 10.98 24.58
C ALA A 15 -35.18 11.10 23.06
N GLY A 16 -35.48 12.33 22.60
CA GLY A 16 -35.50 12.70 21.19
C GLY A 16 -34.21 13.43 20.82
N GLU A 17 -33.39 12.76 20.03
CA GLU A 17 -32.22 13.20 19.30
C GLU A 17 -32.61 14.37 18.37
N GLU A 18 -31.99 15.55 18.52
CA GLU A 18 -32.09 16.60 17.50
C GLU A 18 -31.33 16.13 16.26
N VAL A 19 -32.03 15.42 15.38
CA VAL A 19 -31.49 14.97 14.10
C VAL A 19 -31.34 16.19 13.19
N ASP A 20 -30.10 16.61 13.01
CA ASP A 20 -29.70 17.58 11.98
C ASP A 20 -30.28 17.13 10.62
N PRO A 21 -31.04 17.97 9.89
CA PRO A 21 -31.54 17.64 8.56
C PRO A 21 -30.44 17.13 7.60
N ALA A 22 -29.19 17.56 7.80
CA ALA A 22 -28.05 17.04 7.04
C ALA A 22 -27.66 15.60 7.45
N ALA A 23 -27.86 15.22 8.71
CA ALA A 23 -27.59 13.86 9.20
C ALA A 23 -28.58 12.86 8.63
N GLU A 24 -29.86 13.22 8.50
CA GLU A 24 -30.88 12.36 7.85
C GLU A 24 -30.56 12.17 6.36
N PHE A 25 -30.14 13.23 5.66
CA PHE A 25 -29.71 13.15 4.26
C PHE A 25 -28.46 12.27 4.08
N LEU A 26 -27.44 12.43 4.93
CA LEU A 26 -26.23 11.60 4.88
C LEU A 26 -26.51 10.14 5.24
N ALA A 27 -27.43 9.88 6.18
CA ALA A 27 -27.87 8.53 6.50
C ALA A 27 -28.65 7.90 5.33
N GLN A 28 -29.50 8.68 4.67
CA GLN A 28 -30.25 8.26 3.49
C GLN A 28 -29.32 7.95 2.31
N GLU A 29 -28.38 8.85 1.97
CA GLU A 29 -27.36 8.63 0.95
C GLU A 29 -26.51 7.39 1.27
N LYS A 30 -26.10 7.20 2.53
CA LYS A 30 -25.33 6.03 2.96
C LYS A 30 -26.14 4.73 2.90
N ALA A 31 -27.45 4.77 3.14
CA ALA A 31 -28.33 3.62 3.00
C ALA A 31 -28.61 3.27 1.52
N ILE A 32 -28.66 4.27 0.63
CA ILE A 32 -28.88 4.10 -0.81
C ILE A 32 -27.60 3.62 -1.52
N LEU A 33 -26.44 4.21 -1.21
CA LEU A 33 -25.17 3.84 -1.85
C LEU A 33 -24.48 2.63 -1.18
N GLY A 34 -24.85 2.28 0.04
CA GLY A 34 -24.22 1.19 0.79
C GLY A 34 -22.76 1.48 1.16
N ASP A 35 -22.17 0.58 1.94
CA ASP A 35 -20.78 0.66 2.40
C ASP A 35 -19.79 0.21 1.31
N LEU A 36 -19.60 1.05 0.29
CA LEU A 36 -18.77 0.75 -0.89
C LEU A 36 -17.28 0.55 -0.53
N GLU A 37 -16.83 0.99 0.64
CA GLU A 37 -15.46 0.82 1.14
C GLU A 37 -15.12 -0.65 1.41
N ALA A 38 -16.09 -1.44 1.88
CA ALA A 38 -15.92 -2.89 2.08
C ALA A 38 -15.86 -3.66 0.75
N GLU A 39 -16.61 -3.21 -0.27
CA GLU A 39 -16.65 -3.86 -1.58
C GLU A 39 -15.36 -3.61 -2.39
N ILE A 40 -14.81 -2.39 -2.35
CA ILE A 40 -13.54 -2.03 -2.99
C ILE A 40 -12.35 -2.79 -2.37
N SER A 41 -12.37 -2.97 -1.05
CA SER A 41 -11.36 -3.76 -0.33
C SER A 41 -11.44 -5.25 -0.68
N SER A 42 -12.65 -5.81 -0.83
CA SER A 42 -12.84 -7.22 -1.22
C SER A 42 -12.51 -7.48 -2.72
N SER A 43 -12.76 -6.49 -3.58
CA SER A 43 -12.45 -6.55 -5.01
C SER A 43 -10.94 -6.60 -5.25
N THR A 44 -10.18 -5.85 -4.45
CA THR A 44 -8.71 -5.81 -4.51
C THR A 44 -8.09 -7.14 -4.11
N THR A 45 -8.69 -7.88 -3.17
CA THR A 45 -8.22 -9.22 -2.79
C THR A 45 -8.45 -10.28 -3.87
N ASN A 46 -9.50 -10.16 -4.70
CA ASN A 46 -9.80 -11.15 -5.74
C ASN A 46 -8.89 -11.04 -6.99
N VAL A 47 -8.37 -9.86 -7.31
CA VAL A 47 -7.48 -9.68 -8.49
C VAL A 47 -6.10 -10.32 -8.26
N THR A 48 -5.64 -10.40 -7.03
CA THR A 48 -4.31 -10.96 -6.71
C THR A 48 -4.22 -12.50 -6.74
N GLN A 49 -5.37 -13.21 -6.78
CA GLN A 49 -5.38 -14.68 -6.76
C GLN A 49 -5.49 -15.32 -8.16
N ALA A 50 -5.63 -14.54 -9.24
CA ALA A 50 -5.72 -15.06 -10.62
C ALA A 50 -4.42 -14.90 -11.44
N ALA A 51 -3.41 -14.17 -10.94
CA ALA A 51 -2.18 -13.85 -11.69
C ALA A 51 -0.96 -14.72 -11.32
N ALA A 52 -1.15 -15.87 -10.67
CA ALA A 52 -0.07 -16.77 -10.24
C ALA A 52 0.13 -17.99 -11.16
N ALA A 53 -0.22 -17.88 -12.45
CA ALA A 53 -0.01 -18.93 -13.43
C ALA A 53 0.15 -18.40 -14.86
N ALA A 54 1.32 -17.85 -15.20
CA ALA A 54 1.91 -18.00 -16.55
C ALA A 54 3.30 -17.34 -16.57
N SER A 55 4.24 -18.12 -17.07
CA SER A 55 5.64 -17.82 -17.34
C SER A 55 5.85 -16.84 -18.51
N ASP A 56 7.01 -16.20 -18.49
CA ASP A 56 7.77 -15.63 -19.62
C ASP A 56 7.13 -14.46 -20.40
N ASP A 57 7.66 -13.24 -20.20
CA ASP A 57 8.32 -12.49 -21.28
C ASP A 57 9.06 -11.27 -20.70
N ALA A 58 10.32 -11.12 -21.11
CA ALA A 58 11.21 -10.07 -20.63
C ALA A 58 11.34 -9.01 -21.72
N GLY A 59 10.97 -7.76 -21.41
CA GLY A 59 11.45 -6.59 -22.14
C GLY A 59 10.40 -5.51 -22.42
N LEU A 60 10.22 -4.58 -21.49
CA LEU A 60 9.58 -3.30 -21.82
C LEU A 60 10.02 -2.13 -20.93
N LEU A 61 11.29 -2.05 -20.57
CA LEU A 61 11.83 -0.85 -19.89
C LEU A 61 13.24 -0.55 -20.40
N GLY A 62 13.35 0.27 -21.45
CA GLY A 62 14.62 0.82 -21.91
C GLY A 62 14.52 1.80 -23.09
N GLY A 63 14.83 3.08 -22.82
CA GLY A 63 15.08 4.15 -23.80
C GLY A 63 13.87 5.05 -24.05
N ASP A 64 13.93 6.37 -24.12
CA ASP A 64 15.05 7.32 -24.21
C ASP A 64 14.47 8.73 -23.97
N MET A 65 15.13 9.55 -23.15
CA MET A 65 14.78 10.96 -22.98
C MET A 65 15.82 11.78 -23.73
N ASN A 66 15.37 12.55 -24.74
CA ASN A 66 15.94 13.80 -25.26
C ASN A 66 16.13 13.82 -26.79
N GLU A 67 15.06 14.16 -27.51
CA GLU A 67 15.13 15.13 -28.62
C GLU A 67 13.70 15.48 -29.05
N LEU A 68 13.41 16.78 -29.15
CA LEU A 68 12.45 17.44 -30.06
C LEU A 68 12.07 18.80 -29.44
N ASN A 69 12.98 19.76 -29.61
CA ASN A 69 12.71 21.18 -29.47
C ASN A 69 12.52 21.80 -30.86
N ALA A 70 11.58 22.74 -30.94
CA ALA A 70 11.37 23.77 -31.95
C ALA A 70 10.62 23.38 -33.25
N GLY A 71 9.35 23.81 -33.32
CA GLY A 71 8.59 23.86 -34.57
C GLY A 71 7.16 24.38 -34.39
N SER A 72 7.02 25.70 -34.31
CA SER A 72 5.74 26.44 -34.37
C SER A 72 4.78 25.94 -35.47
N GLY A 73 3.51 25.69 -35.12
CA GLY A 73 2.43 25.46 -36.09
C GLY A 73 1.07 25.35 -35.40
N GLY A 74 0.17 26.28 -35.72
CA GLY A 74 -1.12 26.45 -35.06
C GLY A 74 -2.08 25.26 -35.17
N GLY A 75 -2.91 25.11 -34.15
CA GLY A 75 -3.96 24.11 -34.09
C GLY A 75 -4.92 24.42 -32.95
N ASN A 76 -6.02 25.09 -33.31
CA ASN A 76 -7.16 25.39 -32.47
C ASN A 76 -7.74 24.08 -31.88
N GLY A 77 -7.83 23.98 -30.55
CA GLY A 77 -8.36 22.81 -29.84
C GLY A 77 -8.92 23.22 -28.49
N GLY A 78 -10.07 23.89 -28.52
CA GLY A 78 -10.76 24.44 -27.36
C GLY A 78 -11.13 23.34 -26.36
N LEU A 79 -10.57 23.47 -25.16
CA LEU A 79 -11.02 22.78 -23.96
C LEU A 79 -12.24 23.53 -23.42
N GLU A 80 -13.42 23.11 -23.85
CA GLU A 80 -14.69 23.57 -23.32
C GLU A 80 -14.90 23.07 -21.89
N SER A 81 -14.40 23.86 -20.94
CA SER A 81 -14.74 23.77 -19.53
C SER A 81 -16.22 24.11 -19.36
N SER A 82 -17.06 23.07 -19.32
CA SER A 82 -18.46 23.18 -18.92
C SER A 82 -18.54 23.50 -17.43
N THR A 83 -18.42 24.78 -17.13
CA THR A 83 -18.80 25.37 -15.83
C THR A 83 -19.81 26.46 -16.12
N GLY A 84 -21.08 26.15 -15.84
CA GLY A 84 -22.24 27.03 -15.75
C GLY A 84 -22.10 28.45 -16.32
N SER A 85 -22.62 28.62 -17.53
CA SER A 85 -23.00 29.91 -18.09
C SER A 85 -23.98 30.63 -17.14
N PHE A 86 -23.46 31.50 -16.28
CA PHE A 86 -24.25 32.55 -15.63
C PHE A 86 -24.67 33.53 -16.73
N GLU A 87 -25.98 33.60 -17.01
CA GLU A 87 -26.53 34.46 -18.06
C GLU A 87 -26.08 35.93 -17.90
N MET A 88 -25.26 36.39 -18.84
CA MET A 88 -25.10 37.82 -19.14
C MET A 88 -26.38 38.31 -19.83
N ILE A 89 -27.44 38.52 -19.03
CA ILE A 89 -28.63 39.24 -19.47
C ILE A 89 -28.28 40.73 -19.61
N GLY A 90 -28.48 41.25 -20.83
CA GLY A 90 -28.70 42.67 -21.05
C GLY A 90 -27.57 43.43 -21.73
N GLY A 91 -27.31 43.11 -22.99
CA GLY A 91 -26.89 44.16 -23.92
C GLY A 91 -28.13 44.94 -24.38
N ASP A 92 -28.38 46.11 -23.80
CA ASP A 92 -28.88 47.25 -24.58
C ASP A 92 -28.63 48.58 -23.87
N ASN A 93 -28.45 49.60 -24.69
CA ASN A 93 -27.98 50.94 -24.37
C ASN A 93 -28.95 51.66 -23.42
N ASN A 94 -28.44 52.15 -22.28
CA ASN A 94 -29.01 53.31 -21.62
C ASN A 94 -27.91 54.11 -20.95
N ASP A 95 -27.83 55.39 -21.28
CA ASP A 95 -26.90 56.38 -20.76
C ASP A 95 -26.94 56.45 -19.22
N ILE A 96 -26.03 55.74 -18.55
CA ILE A 96 -25.79 55.94 -17.12
C ILE A 96 -24.73 57.03 -16.99
N ASN A 97 -25.22 58.25 -16.75
CA ASN A 97 -24.45 59.37 -16.23
C ASN A 97 -23.48 58.87 -15.14
N PRO A 98 -22.17 59.19 -15.19
CA PRO A 98 -21.29 58.93 -14.06
C PRO A 98 -21.72 59.85 -12.93
N ILE A 99 -22.54 59.34 -12.01
CA ILE A 99 -22.80 60.01 -10.75
C ILE A 99 -21.47 59.98 -10.00
N SER A 100 -20.72 61.08 -10.14
CA SER A 100 -19.55 61.38 -9.32
C SER A 100 -20.07 61.65 -7.91
N GLY A 101 -20.37 60.57 -7.20
CA GLY A 101 -20.55 60.60 -5.76
C GLY A 101 -19.20 60.91 -5.11
N PRO A 102 -19.16 61.66 -4.00
CA PRO A 102 -17.92 61.87 -3.26
C PRO A 102 -17.28 60.51 -2.95
N PRO A 103 -15.93 60.37 -3.03
CA PRO A 103 -15.29 59.10 -2.75
C PRO A 103 -15.76 58.62 -1.37
N PRO A 104 -16.38 57.43 -1.25
CA PRO A 104 -16.82 56.95 0.05
C PRO A 104 -15.58 56.91 0.94
N SER A 105 -15.59 57.73 1.98
CA SER A 105 -14.54 57.79 2.97
C SER A 105 -14.25 56.37 3.45
N ARG A 106 -13.04 55.91 3.15
CA ARG A 106 -12.55 54.53 3.19
C ARG A 106 -12.34 53.99 4.61
N ILE A 107 -13.24 54.33 5.53
CA ILE A 107 -13.22 53.81 6.90
C ILE A 107 -14.18 52.63 6.89
N GLU A 108 -13.62 51.46 6.58
CA GLU A 108 -14.37 50.21 6.75
C GLU A 108 -14.84 50.12 8.21
N PRO A 109 -16.14 49.83 8.45
CA PRO A 109 -16.65 49.66 9.81
C PRO A 109 -15.80 48.65 10.57
N GLU A 110 -15.33 48.99 11.78
CA GLU A 110 -14.40 48.13 12.54
C GLU A 110 -14.91 46.70 12.75
N LYS A 111 -16.23 46.51 12.76
CA LYS A 111 -16.87 45.17 12.81
C LYS A 111 -16.59 44.33 11.57
N ILE A 112 -16.62 44.93 10.38
CA ILE A 112 -16.31 44.26 9.11
C ILE A 112 -14.80 43.98 9.03
N ARG A 113 -13.97 44.89 9.56
CA ARG A 113 -12.52 44.68 9.65
C ARG A 113 -12.19 43.46 10.53
N LYS A 114 -12.76 43.40 11.75
CA LYS A 114 -12.64 42.25 12.65
C LYS A 114 -13.16 40.97 12.03
N TRP A 115 -14.31 41.02 11.36
CA TRP A 115 -14.86 39.85 10.67
C TRP A 115 -13.95 39.34 9.55
N ARG A 116 -13.36 40.23 8.74
CA ARG A 116 -12.39 39.82 7.71
C ARG A 116 -11.12 39.24 8.33
N GLU A 117 -10.60 39.86 9.39
CA GLU A 117 -9.44 39.35 10.13
C GLU A 117 -9.71 37.95 10.71
N GLU A 118 -10.88 37.73 11.32
CA GLU A 118 -11.30 36.43 11.87
C GLU A 118 -11.53 35.36 10.78
N GLN A 119 -12.14 35.72 9.65
CA GLN A 119 -12.31 34.80 8.51
C GLN A 119 -10.98 34.46 7.85
N GLN A 120 -10.11 35.47 7.67
CA GLN A 120 -8.77 35.28 7.13
C GLN A 120 -7.96 34.35 8.03
N GLN A 121 -8.00 34.56 9.35
CA GLN A 121 -7.31 33.72 10.31
C GLN A 121 -7.86 32.28 10.32
N ARG A 122 -9.18 32.10 10.23
CA ARG A 122 -9.78 30.76 10.12
C ARG A 122 -9.36 30.04 8.84
N LEU A 123 -9.23 30.76 7.73
CA LEU A 123 -8.80 30.19 6.46
C LEU A 123 -7.31 29.80 6.53
N GLU A 124 -6.46 30.68 7.06
CA GLU A 124 -5.04 30.41 7.27
C GLU A 124 -4.80 29.21 8.21
N GLU A 125 -5.62 29.06 9.25
CA GLU A 125 -5.56 27.88 10.13
C GLU A 125 -5.89 26.59 9.37
N LYS A 126 -6.93 26.61 8.54
CA LYS A 126 -7.30 25.45 7.71
C LYS A 126 -6.22 25.13 6.68
N ASP A 127 -5.70 26.13 5.98
CA ASP A 127 -4.62 25.96 5.01
C ASP A 127 -3.39 25.34 5.70
N ARG A 128 -3.07 25.79 6.92
CA ARG A 128 -1.98 25.22 7.73
C ARG A 128 -2.23 23.77 8.14
N GLU A 129 -3.45 23.42 8.54
CA GLU A 129 -3.82 22.04 8.87
C GLU A 129 -3.74 21.12 7.65
N GLU A 130 -4.19 21.60 6.48
CA GLU A 130 -4.09 20.88 5.21
C GLU A 130 -2.63 20.65 4.79
N GLU A 131 -1.79 21.69 4.89
CA GLU A 131 -0.35 21.56 4.62
C GLU A 131 0.32 20.59 5.59
N ARG A 132 -0.02 20.63 6.88
CA ARG A 132 0.52 19.69 7.87
C ARG A 132 0.13 18.26 7.53
N LYS A 133 -1.14 18.01 7.21
CA LYS A 133 -1.63 16.67 6.85
C LYS A 133 -0.98 16.17 5.56
N LYS A 134 -0.79 17.05 4.58
CA LYS A 134 -0.10 16.73 3.31
C LYS A 134 1.35 16.36 3.55
N GLU A 135 2.06 17.10 4.41
CA GLU A 135 3.44 16.81 4.75
C GLU A 135 3.56 15.51 5.58
N GLU A 136 2.64 15.26 6.52
CA GLU A 136 2.55 13.99 7.26
C GLU A 136 2.36 12.80 6.32
N LEU A 137 1.44 12.89 5.35
CA LEU A 137 1.23 11.87 4.31
C LEU A 137 2.48 11.65 3.46
N ARG A 138 3.16 12.73 3.07
CA ARG A 138 4.40 12.66 2.29
C ARG A 138 5.53 12.00 3.10
N GLN A 139 5.65 12.34 4.38
CA GLN A 139 6.64 11.73 5.26
C GLN A 139 6.33 10.26 5.54
N GLN A 140 5.05 9.91 5.72
CA GLN A 140 4.58 8.53 5.88
C GLN A 140 4.97 7.71 4.64
N ALA A 141 4.63 8.19 3.44
CA ALA A 141 4.97 7.50 2.19
C ALA A 141 6.49 7.36 2.00
N LYS A 142 7.27 8.38 2.39
CA LYS A 142 8.74 8.30 2.34
C LYS A 142 9.28 7.25 3.31
N LYS A 143 8.79 7.21 4.54
CA LYS A 143 9.19 6.21 5.56
C LYS A 143 8.84 4.81 5.12
N GLU A 144 7.64 4.60 4.60
CA GLU A 144 7.21 3.29 4.10
C GLU A 144 8.10 2.79 2.95
N LEU A 145 8.48 3.69 2.04
CA LEU A 145 9.44 3.36 0.97
C LEU A 145 10.81 2.97 1.54
N GLU A 146 11.33 3.74 2.50
CA GLU A 146 12.61 3.45 3.16
C GLU A 146 12.56 2.10 3.91
N ASP A 147 11.48 1.81 4.62
CA ASP A 147 11.26 0.55 5.33
C ASP A 147 11.16 -0.63 4.37
N TRP A 148 10.47 -0.47 3.24
CA TRP A 148 10.38 -1.49 2.20
C TRP A 148 11.74 -1.80 1.57
N LEU A 149 12.52 -0.77 1.26
CA LEU A 149 13.88 -0.92 0.74
C LEU A 149 14.78 -1.65 1.74
N ARG A 150 14.71 -1.27 3.02
CA ARG A 150 15.45 -1.92 4.10
C ARG A 150 15.07 -3.40 4.23
N GLN A 151 13.78 -3.71 4.26
CA GLN A 151 13.30 -5.10 4.35
C GLN A 151 13.74 -5.92 3.14
N THR A 152 13.72 -5.32 1.94
CA THR A 152 14.18 -5.96 0.70
C THR A 152 15.68 -6.25 0.77
N GLU A 153 16.49 -5.28 1.22
CA GLU A 153 17.93 -5.46 1.40
C GLU A 153 18.23 -6.56 2.43
N GLU A 154 17.56 -6.56 3.57
CA GLU A 154 17.68 -7.58 4.61
C GLU A 154 17.31 -8.98 4.08
N SER A 155 16.23 -9.09 3.28
CA SER A 155 15.80 -10.33 2.64
C SER A 155 16.84 -10.85 1.64
N ILE A 156 17.38 -9.97 0.80
CA ILE A 156 18.44 -10.30 -0.15
C ILE A 156 19.72 -10.73 0.60
N ALA A 157 20.12 -9.98 1.63
CA ALA A 157 21.28 -10.30 2.44
C ALA A 157 21.14 -11.65 3.15
N LYS A 158 19.96 -11.93 3.71
CA LYS A 158 19.63 -13.21 4.34
C LYS A 158 19.70 -14.35 3.32
N THR A 159 19.13 -14.17 2.14
CA THR A 159 19.16 -15.17 1.05
C THR A 159 20.59 -15.43 0.58
N LYS A 160 21.39 -14.37 0.34
CA LYS A 160 22.82 -14.49 -0.03
C LYS A 160 23.62 -15.21 1.06
N SER A 161 23.37 -14.88 2.34
CA SER A 161 24.04 -15.56 3.45
C SER A 161 23.64 -17.02 3.56
N ALA A 162 22.35 -17.34 3.37
CA ALA A 162 21.87 -18.71 3.34
C ALA A 162 22.49 -19.51 2.19
N ALA A 163 22.58 -18.93 0.99
CA ALA A 163 23.23 -19.54 -0.17
C ALA A 163 24.71 -19.82 0.09
N ARG A 164 25.47 -18.85 0.65
CA ARG A 164 26.89 -19.07 1.03
C ARG A 164 27.04 -20.15 2.10
N SER A 165 26.14 -20.19 3.08
CA SER A 165 26.17 -21.23 4.12
C SER A 165 25.81 -22.61 3.56
N ALA A 166 24.84 -22.69 2.66
CA ALA A 166 24.48 -23.92 1.96
C ALA A 166 25.64 -24.41 1.07
N GLU A 167 26.31 -23.51 0.35
CA GLU A 167 27.52 -23.82 -0.42
C GLU A 167 28.64 -24.33 0.49
N LYS A 168 28.90 -23.66 1.61
CA LYS A 168 29.88 -24.14 2.60
C LYS A 168 29.50 -25.51 3.17
N GLN A 169 28.23 -25.78 3.43
CA GLN A 169 27.76 -27.08 3.89
C GLN A 169 27.88 -28.15 2.80
N ALA A 170 27.57 -27.84 1.55
CA ALA A 170 27.75 -28.73 0.41
C ALA A 170 29.24 -29.03 0.19
N ALA A 171 30.08 -27.99 0.18
CA ALA A 171 31.53 -28.11 0.08
C ALA A 171 32.12 -28.84 1.30
N ALA A 172 31.56 -28.70 2.50
CA ALA A 172 31.94 -29.49 3.67
C ALA A 172 31.38 -30.91 3.64
N LEU A 173 30.30 -31.21 2.90
CA LEU A 173 29.87 -32.58 2.69
C LEU A 173 30.75 -33.28 1.64
N GLU A 174 31.20 -32.53 0.64
CA GLU A 174 32.08 -32.98 -0.44
C GLU A 174 33.54 -33.10 0.02
N ASN A 175 34.05 -32.12 0.78
CA ASN A 175 35.44 -32.05 1.24
C ASN A 175 35.62 -32.36 2.75
N GLY A 176 34.54 -32.41 3.53
CA GLY A 176 34.60 -32.56 4.99
C GLY A 176 34.75 -34.02 5.40
N GLY A 177 36.00 -34.32 5.65
CA GLY A 177 36.49 -35.52 6.24
C GLY A 177 37.74 -35.87 5.47
N ALA A 178 38.89 -35.33 5.90
CA ALA A 178 40.17 -36.00 5.70
C ALA A 178 39.90 -37.49 5.81
N MET A 179 40.40 -38.29 4.86
CA MET A 179 40.17 -39.73 4.76
C MET A 179 40.68 -40.44 6.01
N GLU A 180 40.00 -40.25 7.14
CA GLU A 180 40.27 -40.93 8.39
C GLU A 180 39.62 -42.30 8.22
N PRO A 181 40.43 -43.36 8.16
CA PRO A 181 39.94 -44.70 7.90
C PRO A 181 38.91 -45.07 8.98
N GLY A 182 37.65 -45.25 8.60
CA GLY A 182 36.55 -45.63 9.52
C GLY A 182 35.28 -44.78 9.42
N THR A 183 35.32 -43.63 8.73
CA THR A 183 34.16 -42.72 8.57
C THR A 183 33.39 -42.89 7.25
N GLU A 184 33.79 -43.85 6.41
CA GLU A 184 33.31 -44.00 5.04
C GLU A 184 31.82 -44.35 4.98
N TRP A 185 31.37 -45.27 5.84
CA TRP A 185 29.96 -45.67 5.90
C TRP A 185 29.06 -44.57 6.44
N GLU A 186 29.56 -43.71 7.32
CA GLU A 186 28.82 -42.55 7.80
C GLU A 186 28.60 -41.52 6.68
N ARG A 187 29.61 -41.32 5.82
CA ARG A 187 29.52 -40.45 4.63
C ARG A 187 28.54 -41.00 3.59
N ILE A 188 28.65 -42.30 3.26
CA ILE A 188 27.74 -42.97 2.31
C ILE A 188 26.28 -42.88 2.82
N ALA A 189 26.06 -43.11 4.11
CA ALA A 189 24.73 -43.01 4.70
C ALA A 189 24.16 -41.58 4.67
N LYS A 190 24.99 -40.53 4.83
CA LYS A 190 24.52 -39.13 4.71
C LYS A 190 24.03 -38.78 3.30
N LEU A 191 24.57 -39.45 2.27
CA LEU A 191 24.15 -39.28 0.87
C LEU A 191 22.97 -40.18 0.47
N CYS A 192 22.66 -41.19 1.27
CA CYS A 192 21.56 -42.11 1.00
C CYS A 192 20.25 -41.61 1.63
N ASP A 193 19.20 -41.48 0.82
CA ASP A 193 17.86 -41.21 1.35
C ASP A 193 17.21 -42.51 1.88
N PHE A 194 16.95 -42.56 3.18
CA PHE A 194 16.34 -43.71 3.86
C PHE A 194 14.81 -43.63 3.92
N ASN A 195 14.20 -42.56 3.43
CA ASN A 195 12.75 -42.46 3.42
C ASN A 195 12.17 -43.42 2.36
N PRO A 196 11.29 -44.37 2.72
CA PRO A 196 10.70 -45.31 1.77
C PRO A 196 9.79 -44.62 0.74
N LYS A 197 9.31 -43.40 1.00
CA LYS A 197 8.37 -42.67 0.13
C LYS A 197 9.04 -41.89 -1.02
N VAL A 198 10.35 -41.66 -0.94
CA VAL A 198 11.08 -40.83 -1.93
C VAL A 198 11.70 -41.64 -3.06
N ASN A 199 11.56 -42.97 -3.05
CA ASN A 199 12.19 -43.83 -4.03
C ASN A 199 11.45 -43.72 -5.37
N LYS A 200 11.88 -42.76 -6.21
CA LYS A 200 11.35 -42.55 -7.57
C LYS A 200 11.86 -43.58 -8.58
N SER A 201 12.80 -44.44 -8.18
CA SER A 201 13.34 -45.52 -9.01
C SER A 201 12.41 -46.73 -8.98
N GLY A 202 12.08 -47.28 -10.16
CA GLY A 202 11.32 -48.53 -10.29
C GLY A 202 12.06 -49.80 -9.83
N LYS A 203 13.32 -49.67 -9.37
CA LYS A 203 14.10 -50.77 -8.77
C LYS A 203 13.98 -50.71 -7.25
N ASP A 204 13.76 -51.86 -6.62
CA ASP A 204 13.80 -52.00 -5.17
C ASP A 204 15.25 -51.91 -4.67
N VAL A 205 15.56 -50.82 -3.96
CA VAL A 205 16.85 -50.56 -3.33
C VAL A 205 16.80 -50.72 -1.81
N SER A 206 15.70 -51.24 -1.25
CA SER A 206 15.49 -51.39 0.19
C SER A 206 16.55 -52.27 0.85
N ARG A 207 16.90 -53.40 0.23
CA ARG A 207 17.98 -54.29 0.71
C ARG A 207 19.35 -53.59 0.72
N MET A 208 19.68 -52.84 -0.32
CA MET A 208 20.94 -52.09 -0.41
C MET A 208 21.01 -51.01 0.67
N ARG A 209 19.93 -50.25 0.86
CA ARG A 209 19.83 -49.23 1.92
C ARG A 209 19.99 -49.87 3.31
N SER A 210 19.34 -51.00 3.56
CA SER A 210 19.49 -51.76 4.81
C SER A 210 20.94 -52.16 5.08
N ILE A 211 21.66 -52.64 4.05
CA ILE A 211 23.09 -52.98 4.15
C ILE A 211 23.93 -51.74 4.51
N TYR A 212 23.72 -50.59 3.85
CA TYR A 212 24.45 -49.35 4.18
C TYR A 212 24.18 -48.86 5.60
N LEU A 213 22.95 -48.98 6.08
CA LEU A 213 22.61 -48.61 7.46
C LEU A 213 23.29 -49.56 8.47
N HIS A 214 23.31 -50.86 8.17
CA HIS A 214 23.99 -51.85 9.01
C HIS A 214 25.49 -51.57 9.10
N LEU A 215 26.14 -51.24 7.98
CA LEU A 215 27.58 -50.92 7.95
C LEU A 215 27.92 -49.60 8.64
N LYS A 216 26.99 -48.65 8.69
CA LYS A 216 27.10 -47.46 9.54
C LYS A 216 26.99 -47.80 11.04
N GLN A 217 26.10 -48.73 11.42
CA GLN A 217 25.87 -49.11 12.82
C GLN A 217 26.94 -50.09 13.35
N ASN A 218 27.50 -50.92 12.47
CA ASN A 218 28.48 -51.95 12.78
C ASN A 218 29.69 -51.78 11.83
N PRO A 219 30.62 -50.87 12.15
CA PRO A 219 31.79 -50.63 11.32
C PRO A 219 32.70 -51.87 11.28
N ILE A 220 33.16 -52.23 10.09
CA ILE A 220 34.05 -53.37 9.89
C ILE A 220 35.47 -52.96 10.35
N PRO A 221 36.14 -53.74 11.22
CA PRO A 221 37.50 -53.43 11.64
C PRO A 221 38.47 -53.50 10.44
N ILE A 222 39.20 -52.41 10.22
CA ILE A 222 40.17 -52.29 9.13
C ILE A 222 41.40 -53.15 9.46
N ARG A 223 41.56 -54.29 8.78
CA ARG A 223 42.80 -55.09 8.87
C ARG A 223 43.90 -54.41 8.08
N THR A 224 44.77 -53.67 8.75
CA THR A 224 46.03 -53.21 8.17
C THR A 224 46.96 -54.42 8.00
N GLN A 225 47.01 -55.00 6.80
CA GLN A 225 48.09 -55.94 6.49
C GLN A 225 49.40 -55.14 6.43
N LYS A 226 50.24 -55.30 7.45
CA LYS A 226 51.66 -54.91 7.37
C LYS A 226 52.31 -55.76 6.29
N ALA A 227 52.81 -55.10 5.25
CA ALA A 227 53.78 -55.67 4.33
C ALA A 227 55.12 -55.92 5.03
#